data_AF-A0A533WN79-F1
#
_entry.id   AF-A0A533WN79-F1
#
_cell.length_a   1.000
_cell.length_b   1.000
_cell.length_c   1.000
_cell.angle_alpha   90.00
_cell.angle_beta   90.00
_cell.angle_gamma   90.00
#
_symmetry.space_group_name_H-M   'P 1'
#
loop_
_entity.id
_entity.type
_entity.pdbx_description
1 polymer ?
#
loop_
_entity_poly.entity_id
_entity_poly.type
_entity_poly.pdbx_seq_one_letter_code
_entity_poly.pdbx_strand_id
1 'polypeptide(L)' 'MILPQLENLVKVDDDITNDNYGHYPDRRPIESLLYYGLV' A
#
# COMPACT_ATOMS: atom_id res chain seq x y z
N MET A 1 2.57 -0.60 9.05
CA MET A 1 3.38 -1.81 8.73
C MET A 1 4.76 -1.40 8.23
N ILE A 2 5.82 -2.16 8.54
CA ILE A 2 7.15 -1.95 7.93
C ILE A 2 7.24 -2.90 6.73
N LEU A 3 7.57 -2.37 5.54
CA LEU A 3 7.77 -3.13 4.30
C LEU A 3 9.26 -3.10 3.95
N PRO A 4 10.06 -4.11 4.37
CA PRO A 4 11.52 -4.07 4.22
C PRO A 4 11.97 -3.91 2.77
N GLN A 5 11.17 -4.39 1.82
CA GLN A 5 11.45 -4.25 0.40
C GLN A 5 11.41 -2.80 -0.11
N LEU A 6 10.88 -1.86 0.66
CA LEU A 6 10.78 -0.45 0.29
C LEU A 6 11.90 0.43 0.88
N GLU A 7 12.76 -0.10 1.75
CA GLU A 7 13.71 0.73 2.52
C GLU A 7 14.87 1.31 1.69
N ASN A 8 15.18 0.74 0.53
CA ASN A 8 16.35 1.11 -0.28
C ASN A 8 16.00 1.32 -1.77
N LEU A 9 14.81 1.84 -2.05
CA LEU A 9 14.40 2.12 -3.42
C LEU A 9 15.14 3.35 -3.97
N VAL A 10 15.62 3.24 -5.22
CA VAL A 10 16.13 4.40 -5.95
C VAL A 10 14.95 5.21 -6.44
N LYS A 11 14.86 6.45 -5.98
CA LYS A 11 13.86 7.40 -6.46
C LYS A 11 14.20 7.83 -7.88
N VAL A 12 13.32 7.54 -8.82
CA VAL A 12 13.48 7.89 -10.24
C VAL A 12 12.81 9.23 -10.54
N ASP A 13 11.64 9.49 -9.93
CA ASP A 13 10.84 10.70 -10.10
C ASP A 13 10.02 11.01 -8.84
N ASP A 14 9.53 12.24 -8.72
CA ASP A 14 8.57 12.70 -7.71
C ASP A 14 7.18 12.83 -8.32
N ASP A 15 6.22 12.08 -7.79
CA ASP A 15 4.81 12.22 -8.13
C ASP A 15 3.94 12.23 -6.87
N ILE A 16 2.72 12.73 -7.00
CA ILE A 16 1.75 12.86 -5.91
C ILE A 16 0.53 12.00 -6.23
N THR A 17 0.15 11.15 -5.28
CA THR A 17 -1.11 10.42 -5.33
C THR A 17 -2.21 11.11 -4.52
N ASN A 18 -3.46 10.75 -4.78
CA ASN A 18 -4.62 11.29 -4.09
C ASN A 18 -5.08 10.31 -3.00
N ASP A 19 -4.91 10.71 -1.74
CA ASP A 19 -5.24 9.90 -0.56
C ASP A 19 -6.74 9.54 -0.41
N ASN A 20 -7.63 10.13 -1.21
CA ASN A 20 -9.04 9.75 -1.23
C ASN A 20 -9.32 8.44 -1.99
N TYR A 21 -8.32 7.87 -2.67
CA TYR A 21 -8.47 6.66 -3.47
C TYR A 21 -7.55 5.54 -3.01
N GLY A 22 -8.06 4.30 -3.09
CA GLY A 22 -7.34 3.12 -2.66
C GLY A 22 -7.20 3.02 -1.14
N HIS A 23 -6.42 2.04 -0.68
CA HIS A 23 -6.20 1.80 0.74
C HIS A 23 -4.76 1.38 1.01
N TYR A 24 -4.13 2.03 1.98
CA TYR A 24 -2.91 1.52 2.60
C TYR A 24 -3.17 0.09 3.10
N PRO A 25 -2.22 -0.85 2.94
CA PRO A 25 -2.44 -2.25 3.31
C PRO A 25 -2.98 -2.49 4.73
N ASP A 26 -2.57 -1.68 5.70
CA ASP A 26 -3.01 -1.76 7.11
C ASP A 26 -4.29 -0.97 7.41
N ARG A 27 -4.90 -0.35 6.40
CA ARG A 27 -6.16 0.42 6.51
C ARG A 27 -7.22 -0.05 5.52
N ARG A 28 -7.10 -1.28 5.02
CA ARG A 28 -8.10 -1.87 4.12
C ARG A 28 -9.37 -2.22 4.90
N PRO A 29 -10.57 -2.01 4.32
CA PRO A 29 -11.80 -2.54 4.87
C PRO A 29 -11.82 -4.08 4.77
N ILE A 30 -12.63 -4.72 5.59
CA ILE A 30 -12.63 -6.19 5.74
C ILE A 30 -12.94 -6.90 4.42
N GLU A 31 -13.82 -6.35 3.60
CA GLU A 31 -14.20 -6.92 2.31
C GLU A 31 -13.00 -6.98 1.35
N SER A 32 -12.16 -5.93 1.34
CA SER A 32 -10.95 -5.90 0.54
C SER A 32 -9.88 -6.87 1.07
N LEU A 33 -9.80 -7.05 2.39
CA LEU A 33 -8.89 -8.02 2.99
C LEU A 33 -9.27 -9.45 2.63
N LEU A 34 -10.56 -9.77 2.61
CA LEU A 34 -11.04 -11.11 2.22
C LEU A 34 -10.84 -11.39 0.74
N TYR A 35 -10.96 -10.38 -0.12
CA TYR A 35 -10.79 -10.55 -1.57
C TYR A 35 -9.32 -10.66 -2.00
N TYR A 36 -8.43 -9.88 -1.38
CA TYR A 36 -7.01 -9.80 -1.75
C TYR A 36 -6.05 -10.41 -0.71
N GLY A 37 -6.60 -11.10 0.29
CA GLY A 37 -5.82 -11.76 1.34
C GLY A 37 -5.32 -13.13 0.93
N LEU A 38 -4.38 -13.66 1.72
CA LEU A 38 -3.90 -15.03 1.64
C LEU A 38 -3.95 -15.61 3.07
N VAL A 39 -4.27 -16.89 3.19
CA VAL A 39 -4.26 -17.64 4.46
C VAL A 39 -3.12 -18.64 4.45
#